data_AF-A0A950JVF6-F1
#
_entry.id   AF-A0A950JVF6-F1
#
_cell.length_a   1.000
_cell.length_b   1.000
_cell.length_c   1.000
_cell.angle_alpha   90.00
_cell.angle_beta   90.00
_cell.angle_gamma   90.00
#
_symmetry.space_group_name_H-M   'P 1'
#
loop_
_entity.id
_entity.type
_entity.pdbx_description
1 polymer ?
#
loop_
_entity_poly.entity_id
_entity_poly.type
_entity_poly.pdbx_seq_one_letter_code
_entity_poly.pdbx_strand_id
1 'polypeptide(L)'
;MHNDIRFFIPMLALVFATGARADLTVSKKPTHDVSCNAGVCTATAKSANLNVSELTDMLSAGDVTVKYGGGALAIQVNDGFSWTSTSRLTLDAKTSIGLRKPVTVAGQGALTLTYNDGGTGGDLRFFDKGKIDFWDTSSSLIINGRSYALAKDIKTLASIVGANPSGSFAFAVDYAAGADGTYKLPPVPLLKGTFEGLGHTIDSLKIQSGEKYVGLFGQMKKSALVRDIILSNAVVDARNREGGALAGQNSGTIRYASAIAATITGANGGGLVADNYGTIDQSQSSGTVSTDYVAAGGLAGSNNGIISSSRSSADVVGEGDAGGLAGINRGTIQDSHASGNVRDTLGLNGGAGGLVGVIFGGTILRSSASGDVAGDSETTNLGGLVGSSAEAGQIVQSFATGNVKGGDSSASIGGLVGDNGGTAISQSYATGKVSASGKLYAGGLLGFNDGPVDQAYALGTAGGATYSGGFVGYEYKDATASAGYWDMDTSGLSKGCGVGNCSGIAGLTDAQLKSGLPDGFDPNIWGQSPDINNGYPYLLANPPQQSK
;
A
#
# COMPACT_ATOMS: atom_id res chain seq x y z
N MET A 1 -24.36 10.95 21.56
CA MET A 1 -22.91 11.18 21.58
C MET A 1 -22.26 9.99 20.88
N HIS A 2 -22.11 10.07 19.56
CA HIS A 2 -21.41 9.05 18.77
C HIS A 2 -19.96 9.53 18.62
N ASN A 3 -19.02 8.79 19.20
CA ASN A 3 -17.58 9.02 19.02
C ASN A 3 -17.16 8.32 17.73
N ASP A 4 -17.09 9.09 16.63
CA ASP A 4 -16.40 8.67 15.41
C ASP A 4 -14.88 8.68 15.66
N ILE A 5 -14.33 7.54 16.06
CA ILE A 5 -12.89 7.31 16.06
C ILE A 5 -12.48 7.08 14.60
N ARG A 6 -12.20 8.16 13.88
CA ARG A 6 -11.52 8.08 12.58
C ARG A 6 -10.06 7.73 12.85
N PHE A 7 -9.71 6.45 12.74
CA PHE A 7 -8.33 6.01 12.62
C PHE A 7 -7.73 6.57 11.34
N PHE A 8 -7.19 7.79 11.42
CA PHE A 8 -6.23 8.30 10.46
C PHE A 8 -4.92 7.55 10.71
N ILE A 9 -4.67 6.48 9.97
CA ILE A 9 -3.32 5.92 9.87
C ILE A 9 -2.55 6.89 8.96
N PRO A 10 -1.65 7.74 9.50
CA PRO A 10 -0.94 8.73 8.69
C PRO A 10 -0.22 7.98 7.57
N MET A 11 -0.27 8.51 6.35
CA MET A 11 0.64 8.12 5.25
C MET A 11 2.01 7.94 5.88
N LEU A 12 2.57 6.73 5.82
CA LEU A 12 3.95 6.55 6.25
C LEU A 12 4.73 7.46 5.33
N ALA A 13 5.03 8.66 5.82
CA ALA A 13 6.07 9.47 5.28
C ALA A 13 7.27 8.53 5.35
N LEU A 14 7.67 7.99 4.20
CA LEU A 14 9.05 7.61 4.01
C LEU A 14 9.81 8.82 4.57
N VAL A 15 10.43 8.61 5.74
CA VAL A 15 11.10 9.67 6.48
C VAL A 15 12.22 10.11 5.56
N PHE A 16 11.95 11.13 4.75
CA PHE A 16 13.01 11.92 4.22
C PHE A 16 13.61 12.57 5.44
N ALA A 17 14.76 12.04 5.85
CA ALA A 17 15.66 12.68 6.77
C ALA A 17 15.60 14.19 6.50
N THR A 18 15.25 14.94 7.54
CA THR A 18 15.18 16.39 7.62
C THR A 18 16.57 17.02 7.54
N GLY A 19 17.47 16.47 6.71
CA GLY A 19 18.63 17.20 6.24
C GLY A 19 18.14 18.42 5.47
N ALA A 20 18.74 19.58 5.72
CA ALA A 20 18.39 20.86 5.11
C ALA A 20 18.13 20.68 3.60
N ARG A 21 16.85 20.65 3.21
CA ARG A 21 16.50 20.35 1.82
C ARG A 21 16.85 21.56 0.96
N ALA A 22 17.49 21.28 -0.17
CA ALA A 22 17.81 22.28 -1.17
C ALA A 22 16.54 22.59 -1.99
N ASP A 23 15.64 23.37 -1.40
CA ASP A 23 14.31 23.66 -1.94
C ASP A 23 14.09 25.17 -2.13
N LEU A 24 13.42 25.54 -3.22
CA LEU A 24 12.72 26.81 -3.34
C LEU A 24 11.31 26.65 -2.76
N THR A 25 11.05 27.36 -1.67
CA THR A 25 9.77 27.30 -0.97
C THR A 25 8.86 28.44 -1.39
N VAL A 26 7.59 28.15 -1.66
CA VAL A 26 6.52 29.14 -1.77
C VAL A 26 5.73 29.12 -0.47
N SER A 27 5.79 30.21 0.30
CA SER A 27 5.13 30.31 1.62
C SER A 27 4.76 31.73 2.01
N LYS A 28 4.13 31.93 3.16
CA LYS A 28 3.84 33.26 3.74
C LYS A 28 5.05 33.95 4.37
N LYS A 29 6.20 33.27 4.45
CA LYS A 29 7.43 33.87 4.99
C LYS A 29 7.96 34.95 4.04
N PRO A 30 8.78 35.91 4.52
CA PRO A 30 9.40 36.92 3.66
C PRO A 30 10.20 36.30 2.52
N THR A 31 10.23 36.97 1.37
CA THR A 31 11.07 36.54 0.26
C THR A 31 12.54 36.70 0.61
N HIS A 32 13.33 35.66 0.37
CA HIS A 32 14.78 35.70 0.48
C HIS A 32 15.41 34.74 -0.53
N ASP A 33 16.60 35.09 -1.02
CA ASP A 33 17.37 34.30 -1.97
C ASP A 33 16.60 33.94 -3.26
N VAL A 34 15.69 34.81 -3.70
CA VAL A 34 14.97 34.71 -4.98
C VAL A 34 15.18 36.00 -5.78
N SER A 35 15.56 35.87 -7.05
CA SER A 35 15.64 36.99 -7.99
C SER A 35 14.46 36.91 -8.97
N CYS A 36 13.57 37.91 -8.92
CA CYS A 36 12.44 38.02 -9.83
C CYS A 36 12.68 39.14 -10.86
N ASN A 37 12.78 38.78 -12.15
CA ASN A 37 12.93 39.73 -13.24
C ASN A 37 12.01 39.36 -14.41
N ALA A 38 11.24 40.32 -14.92
CA ALA A 38 10.31 40.16 -16.05
C ALA A 38 9.42 38.89 -15.94
N GLY A 39 8.84 38.65 -14.75
CA GLY A 39 7.98 37.49 -14.48
C GLY A 39 8.73 36.18 -14.21
N VAL A 40 10.07 36.17 -14.21
CA VAL A 40 10.86 34.97 -13.89
C VAL A 40 11.51 35.10 -12.52
N CYS A 41 11.06 34.29 -11.57
CA CYS A 41 11.58 34.19 -10.20
C CYS A 41 12.47 32.96 -10.06
N THR A 42 13.78 33.17 -9.94
CA THR A 42 14.77 32.10 -9.85
C THR A 42 15.42 32.06 -8.47
N ALA A 43 15.52 30.88 -7.86
CA ALA A 43 16.28 30.71 -6.62
C ALA A 43 17.77 31.04 -6.83
N THR A 44 18.38 31.68 -5.82
CA THR A 44 19.79 32.12 -5.84
C THR A 44 20.63 31.43 -4.77
N ALA A 45 20.00 30.66 -3.86
CA ALA A 45 20.65 29.80 -2.88
C ALA A 45 19.95 28.43 -2.77
N LYS A 46 20.58 27.49 -2.05
CA LYS A 46 20.02 26.14 -1.82
C LYS A 46 18.69 26.17 -1.09
N SER A 47 18.53 27.09 -0.14
CA SER A 47 17.27 27.32 0.56
C SER A 47 16.82 28.74 0.23
N ALA A 48 15.72 28.84 -0.50
CA ALA A 48 15.15 30.10 -0.92
C ALA A 48 13.66 30.10 -0.60
N ASN A 49 13.09 31.28 -0.40
CA ASN A 49 11.66 31.44 -0.18
C ASN A 49 11.10 32.55 -1.05
N LEU A 50 9.99 32.27 -1.73
CA LEU A 50 9.16 33.25 -2.43
C LEU A 50 7.86 33.44 -1.64
N ASN A 51 7.57 34.68 -1.28
CA ASN A 51 6.35 35.04 -0.57
C ASN A 51 5.12 34.86 -1.47
N VAL A 52 4.05 34.25 -0.94
CA VAL A 52 2.80 34.03 -1.69
C VAL A 52 2.13 35.32 -2.15
N SER A 53 2.18 36.40 -1.36
CA SER A 53 1.56 37.68 -1.72
C SER A 53 2.30 38.33 -2.89
N GLU A 54 3.63 38.33 -2.87
CA GLU A 54 4.45 38.82 -3.98
C GLU A 54 4.18 38.00 -5.26
N LEU A 55 4.07 36.67 -5.13
CA LEU A 55 3.72 35.80 -6.26
C LEU A 55 2.35 36.15 -6.85
N THR A 56 1.34 36.35 -6.00
CA THR A 56 -0.01 36.70 -6.48
C THR A 56 -0.08 38.10 -7.07
N ASP A 57 0.72 39.06 -6.58
CA ASP A 57 0.83 40.39 -7.15
C ASP A 57 1.46 40.34 -8.55
N MET A 58 2.52 39.53 -8.73
CA MET A 58 3.13 39.30 -10.04
C MET A 58 2.16 38.61 -11.01
N LEU A 59 1.41 37.59 -10.55
CA LEU A 59 0.38 36.92 -11.36
C LEU A 59 -0.77 37.86 -11.73
N SER A 60 -1.02 38.91 -10.96
CA SER A 60 -2.01 39.94 -11.32
C SER A 60 -1.51 40.85 -12.45
N ALA A 61 -0.19 40.95 -12.64
CA ALA A 61 0.45 41.77 -13.66
C ALA A 61 0.80 41.01 -14.95
N GLY A 62 1.05 39.70 -14.88
CA GLY A 62 1.45 38.90 -16.04
C GLY A 62 1.82 37.47 -15.70
N ASP A 63 2.27 36.72 -16.71
CA ASP A 63 2.72 35.34 -16.53
C ASP A 63 3.94 35.27 -15.59
N VAL A 64 3.98 34.25 -14.74
CA VAL A 64 5.06 34.05 -13.78
C VAL A 64 5.67 32.66 -13.92
N THR A 65 6.99 32.59 -13.97
CA THR A 65 7.76 31.35 -13.87
C THR A 65 8.56 31.34 -12.57
N VAL A 66 8.26 30.38 -11.71
CA VAL A 66 9.04 30.08 -10.50
C VAL A 66 10.00 28.94 -10.85
N LYS A 67 11.30 29.23 -10.90
CA LYS A 67 12.33 28.33 -11.43
C LYS A 67 13.38 27.97 -10.37
N TYR A 68 13.80 26.70 -10.38
CA TYR A 68 14.96 26.24 -9.61
C TYR A 68 16.24 27.02 -9.97
N GLY A 69 17.20 27.07 -9.04
CA GLY A 69 18.45 27.81 -9.22
C GLY A 69 19.25 27.88 -7.93
N GLY A 70 20.48 28.42 -7.96
CA GLY A 70 21.25 28.67 -6.74
C GLY A 70 21.60 27.42 -5.90
N GLY A 71 21.43 26.23 -6.47
CA GLY A 71 21.56 24.96 -5.78
C GLY A 71 20.26 24.38 -5.21
N ALA A 72 19.14 25.13 -5.23
CA ALA A 72 17.81 24.57 -4.98
C ALA A 72 17.42 23.65 -6.16
N LEU A 73 16.89 22.48 -5.85
CA LEU A 73 16.57 21.43 -6.82
C LEU A 73 15.06 21.18 -6.96
N ALA A 74 14.33 21.30 -5.86
CA ALA A 74 12.88 21.10 -5.82
C ALA A 74 12.13 22.40 -5.51
N ILE A 75 10.84 22.41 -5.82
CA ILE A 75 9.91 23.46 -5.42
C ILE A 75 8.92 22.88 -4.39
N GLN A 76 8.70 23.58 -3.28
CA GLN A 76 7.73 23.19 -2.24
C GLN A 76 6.71 24.31 -2.03
N VAL A 77 5.42 24.00 -2.20
CA VAL A 77 4.31 24.90 -1.87
C VAL A 77 3.82 24.59 -0.45
N ASN A 78 4.24 25.42 0.51
CA ASN A 78 3.96 25.22 1.94
C ASN A 78 2.78 26.04 2.45
N ASP A 79 2.42 27.13 1.77
CA ASP A 79 1.19 27.89 1.99
C ASP A 79 0.36 27.95 0.71
N GLY A 80 -0.96 27.89 0.87
CA GLY A 80 -1.88 27.93 -0.28
C GLY A 80 -2.09 29.35 -0.77
N PHE A 81 -2.37 29.47 -2.07
CA PHE A 81 -2.62 30.74 -2.75
C PHE A 81 -3.53 30.53 -3.97
N SER A 82 -4.10 31.63 -4.46
CA SER A 82 -4.99 31.63 -5.62
C SER A 82 -4.81 32.88 -6.47
N TRP A 83 -5.20 32.82 -7.74
CA TRP A 83 -5.23 33.98 -8.63
C TRP A 83 -6.42 33.89 -9.60
N THR A 84 -6.92 35.05 -10.04
CA THR A 84 -8.09 35.17 -10.92
C THR A 84 -7.77 35.78 -12.28
N SER A 85 -6.56 36.30 -12.46
CA SER A 85 -6.08 36.86 -13.73
C SER A 85 -5.99 35.77 -14.82
N THR A 86 -5.82 36.21 -16.07
CA THR A 86 -5.59 35.32 -17.22
C THR A 86 -4.16 34.75 -17.27
N SER A 87 -3.34 35.05 -16.27
CA SER A 87 -1.92 34.74 -16.29
C SER A 87 -1.64 33.26 -16.03
N ARG A 88 -0.57 32.77 -16.66
CA ARG A 88 -0.01 31.45 -16.44
C ARG A 88 1.00 31.47 -15.30
N LEU A 89 0.82 30.57 -14.34
CA LEU A 89 1.89 30.17 -13.43
C LEU A 89 2.65 28.98 -14.02
N THR A 90 3.97 29.07 -14.07
CA THR A 90 4.86 27.93 -14.36
C THR A 90 5.70 27.62 -13.13
N LEU A 91 5.61 26.40 -12.61
CA LEU A 91 6.55 25.87 -11.62
C LEU A 91 7.53 24.96 -12.35
N ASP A 92 8.81 25.34 -12.35
CA ASP A 92 9.88 24.66 -13.07
C ASP A 92 10.95 24.19 -12.07
N ALA A 93 10.96 22.88 -11.78
CA ALA A 93 11.80 22.24 -10.79
C ALA A 93 12.76 21.24 -11.44
N LYS A 94 14.03 21.25 -10.99
CA LYS A 94 15.04 20.31 -11.45
C LYS A 94 14.72 18.87 -11.07
N THR A 95 14.15 18.66 -9.89
CA THR A 95 13.73 17.33 -9.43
C THR A 95 12.22 17.28 -9.20
N SER A 96 11.73 17.80 -8.08
CA SER A 96 10.36 17.57 -7.64
C SER A 96 9.56 18.84 -7.44
N ILE A 97 8.25 18.74 -7.60
CA ILE A 97 7.29 19.74 -7.14
C ILE A 97 6.46 19.09 -6.04
N GLY A 98 6.47 19.67 -4.84
CA GLY A 98 5.71 19.20 -3.69
C GLY A 98 4.66 20.21 -3.25
N LEU A 99 3.41 19.77 -3.07
CA LEU A 99 2.31 20.60 -2.62
C LEU A 99 1.81 20.13 -1.26
N ARG A 100 1.89 20.99 -0.25
CA ARG A 100 1.33 20.73 1.09
C ARG A 100 0.02 21.48 1.34
N LYS A 101 -0.27 22.46 0.49
CA LYS A 101 -1.46 23.32 0.55
C LYS A 101 -2.03 23.54 -0.84
N PRO A 102 -3.31 23.96 -0.94
CA PRO A 102 -3.96 24.17 -2.23
C PRO A 102 -3.30 25.25 -3.08
N VAL A 103 -3.19 24.99 -4.38
CA VAL A 103 -2.90 25.98 -5.42
C VAL A 103 -4.15 26.12 -6.27
N THR A 104 -4.74 27.31 -6.35
CA THR A 104 -6.06 27.46 -6.99
C THR A 104 -6.02 28.44 -8.17
N VAL A 105 -6.33 27.93 -9.36
CA VAL A 105 -6.61 28.75 -10.55
C VAL A 105 -8.07 29.20 -10.49
N ALA A 106 -8.31 30.35 -9.87
CA ALA A 106 -9.65 30.84 -9.53
C ALA A 106 -10.33 31.66 -10.65
N GLY A 107 -9.68 31.82 -11.80
CA GLY A 107 -10.18 32.52 -12.98
C GLY A 107 -9.50 32.01 -14.25
N GLN A 108 -9.58 32.76 -15.35
CA GLN A 108 -9.15 32.32 -16.70
C GLN A 108 -7.63 32.11 -16.90
N GLY A 109 -6.86 31.99 -15.82
CA GLY A 109 -5.44 31.70 -15.83
C GLY A 109 -5.11 30.25 -16.20
N ALA A 110 -3.83 29.92 -16.11
CA ALA A 110 -3.34 28.60 -16.49
C ALA A 110 -2.19 28.13 -15.58
N LEU A 111 -1.94 26.83 -15.57
CA LEU A 111 -0.87 26.22 -14.79
C LEU A 111 0.01 25.33 -15.66
N THR A 112 1.33 25.51 -15.53
CA THR A 112 2.34 24.61 -16.05
C THR A 112 3.17 24.07 -14.89
N LEU A 113 3.33 22.74 -14.82
CA LEU A 113 4.19 22.06 -13.87
C LEU A 113 5.27 21.30 -14.65
N THR A 114 6.52 21.67 -14.45
CA THR A 114 7.67 20.97 -15.03
C THR A 114 8.54 20.47 -13.88
N TYR A 115 8.63 19.15 -13.75
CA TYR A 115 9.49 18.49 -12.77
C TYR A 115 10.40 17.51 -13.51
N ASN A 116 11.55 17.17 -12.90
CA ASN A 116 12.68 16.53 -13.59
C ASN A 116 13.20 17.36 -14.79
N ASP A 117 13.20 18.70 -14.70
CA ASP A 117 13.85 19.54 -15.72
C ASP A 117 15.38 19.47 -15.59
N GLY A 118 16.00 18.51 -16.28
CA GLY A 118 17.45 18.26 -16.22
C GLY A 118 17.92 17.57 -14.94
N GLY A 119 17.02 17.00 -14.16
CA GLY A 119 17.32 16.11 -13.02
C GLY A 119 16.66 14.74 -13.16
N THR A 120 16.86 13.86 -12.16
CA THR A 120 16.29 12.52 -12.12
C THR A 120 15.74 12.19 -10.73
N GLY A 121 14.82 11.23 -10.66
CA GLY A 121 14.26 10.73 -9.39
C GLY A 121 13.27 11.67 -8.70
N GLY A 122 12.95 12.81 -9.30
CA GLY A 122 11.93 13.73 -8.81
C GLY A 122 10.52 13.37 -9.27
N ASP A 123 9.52 14.00 -8.67
CA ASP A 123 8.11 13.71 -8.92
C ASP A 123 7.23 14.92 -8.59
N LEU A 124 5.99 14.91 -9.10
CA LEU A 124 4.90 15.74 -8.57
C LEU A 124 4.30 15.03 -7.36
N ARG A 125 4.18 15.69 -6.21
CA ARG A 125 3.65 15.07 -4.99
C ARG A 125 2.66 15.97 -4.27
N PHE A 126 1.55 15.37 -3.87
CA PHE A 126 0.55 15.97 -3.00
C PHE A 126 0.67 15.36 -1.59
N PHE A 127 0.93 16.21 -0.60
CA PHE A 127 0.99 15.84 0.81
C PHE A 127 -0.28 16.32 1.52
N ASP A 128 -0.64 15.78 2.68
CA ASP A 128 -1.72 16.23 3.59
C ASP A 128 -2.94 16.91 2.92
N LYS A 129 -2.87 18.24 2.70
CA LYS A 129 -3.93 19.10 2.15
C LYS A 129 -3.56 19.75 0.81
N GLY A 130 -2.49 19.29 0.18
CA GLY A 130 -2.04 19.74 -1.12
C GLY A 130 -3.01 19.26 -2.19
N LYS A 131 -3.44 20.18 -3.04
CA LYS A 131 -4.25 19.91 -4.23
C LYS A 131 -4.15 21.06 -5.22
N ILE A 132 -4.60 20.86 -6.45
CA ILE A 132 -4.69 21.93 -7.45
C ILE A 132 -6.14 22.08 -7.90
N ASP A 133 -6.79 23.17 -7.46
CA ASP A 133 -8.18 23.46 -7.85
C ASP A 133 -8.22 24.34 -9.11
N PHE A 134 -9.14 24.03 -10.03
CA PHE A 134 -9.47 24.87 -11.18
C PHE A 134 -10.92 25.34 -11.14
N TRP A 135 -11.15 26.61 -11.45
CA TRP A 135 -12.49 27.20 -11.48
C TRP A 135 -13.40 26.60 -12.57
N ASP A 136 -12.84 26.17 -13.69
CA ASP A 136 -13.58 25.64 -14.83
C ASP A 136 -12.79 24.60 -15.63
N THR A 137 -13.50 23.67 -16.28
CA THR A 137 -12.92 22.59 -17.09
C THR A 137 -12.24 23.04 -18.38
N SER A 138 -12.44 24.30 -18.81
CA SER A 138 -11.71 24.92 -19.92
C SER A 138 -10.33 25.45 -19.54
N SER A 139 -9.98 25.44 -18.24
CA SER A 139 -8.67 25.91 -17.78
C SER A 139 -7.53 25.10 -18.38
N SER A 140 -6.39 25.75 -18.61
CA SER A 140 -5.22 25.11 -19.21
C SER A 140 -4.29 24.56 -18.14
N LEU A 141 -4.12 23.23 -18.15
CA LEU A 141 -3.12 22.51 -17.37
C LEU A 141 -2.11 21.83 -18.30
N ILE A 142 -0.83 22.08 -18.05
CA ILE A 142 0.29 21.41 -18.71
C ILE A 142 1.19 20.79 -17.63
N ILE A 143 1.47 19.49 -17.75
CA ILE A 143 2.42 18.80 -16.85
C ILE A 143 3.48 18.13 -17.72
N ASN A 144 4.75 18.47 -17.52
CA ASN A 144 5.90 17.99 -18.29
C ASN A 144 5.66 18.05 -19.82
N GLY A 145 5.15 19.20 -20.29
CA GLY A 145 4.87 19.45 -21.70
C GLY A 145 3.61 18.78 -22.26
N ARG A 146 2.86 18.02 -21.46
CA ARG A 146 1.60 17.37 -21.89
C ARG A 146 0.39 18.15 -21.39
N SER A 147 -0.55 18.45 -22.28
CA SER A 147 -1.84 19.09 -21.94
C SER A 147 -2.82 18.09 -21.35
N TYR A 148 -3.57 18.49 -20.32
CA TYR A 148 -4.58 17.69 -19.64
C TYR A 148 -5.98 18.23 -19.88
N ALA A 149 -6.91 17.37 -20.28
CA ALA A 149 -8.33 17.67 -20.32
C ALA A 149 -8.92 17.54 -18.91
N LEU A 150 -9.63 18.57 -18.44
CA LEU A 150 -10.15 18.62 -17.08
C LEU A 150 -11.56 18.03 -16.99
N ALA A 151 -11.81 17.26 -15.94
CA ALA A 151 -13.12 16.81 -15.52
C ALA A 151 -13.50 17.47 -14.19
N LYS A 152 -14.79 17.70 -13.97
CA LYS A 152 -15.33 18.22 -12.69
C LYS A 152 -16.19 17.22 -11.93
N ASP A 153 -16.56 16.14 -12.61
CA ASP A 153 -17.40 15.06 -12.11
C ASP A 153 -17.08 13.77 -12.88
N ILE A 154 -17.61 12.63 -12.43
CA ILE A 154 -17.35 11.33 -13.05
C ILE A 154 -17.93 11.25 -14.47
N LYS A 155 -19.06 11.93 -14.75
CA LYS A 155 -19.72 11.91 -16.06
C LYS A 155 -18.87 12.62 -17.12
N THR A 156 -18.30 13.77 -16.78
CA THR A 156 -17.37 14.52 -17.63
C THR A 156 -16.08 13.74 -17.83
N LEU A 157 -15.54 13.11 -16.78
CA LEU A 157 -14.40 12.20 -16.91
C LEU A 157 -14.69 11.05 -17.89
N ALA A 158 -15.82 10.37 -17.73
CA ALA A 158 -16.24 9.29 -18.62
C ALA A 158 -16.38 9.75 -20.07
N SER A 159 -16.95 10.94 -20.29
CA SER A 159 -17.12 11.51 -21.63
C SER A 159 -15.78 11.81 -22.32
N ILE A 160 -14.86 12.52 -21.65
CA ILE A 160 -13.57 12.89 -22.24
C ILE A 160 -12.65 11.68 -22.45
N VAL A 161 -12.69 10.69 -21.54
CA VAL A 161 -11.96 9.42 -21.72
C VAL A 161 -12.56 8.62 -22.87
N GLY A 162 -13.89 8.52 -22.96
CA GLY A 162 -14.56 7.83 -24.06
C GLY A 162 -14.21 8.41 -25.44
N ALA A 163 -14.06 9.73 -25.54
CA ALA A 163 -13.66 10.39 -26.78
C ALA A 163 -12.19 10.15 -27.17
N ASN A 164 -11.29 9.99 -26.19
CA ASN A 164 -9.87 9.75 -26.46
C ASN A 164 -9.21 8.88 -25.37
N PRO A 165 -9.40 7.56 -25.35
CA PRO A 165 -8.95 6.72 -24.24
C PRO A 165 -7.44 6.77 -23.92
N SER A 166 -6.61 7.23 -24.86
CA SER A 166 -5.16 7.40 -24.72
C SER A 166 -4.73 8.82 -24.28
N GLY A 167 -5.69 9.71 -24.02
CA GLY A 167 -5.47 11.11 -23.63
C GLY A 167 -4.83 11.31 -22.26
N SER A 168 -4.70 12.58 -21.88
CA SER A 168 -4.30 13.02 -20.55
C SER A 168 -5.47 13.72 -19.89
N PHE A 169 -5.82 13.30 -18.68
CA PHE A 169 -7.02 13.72 -17.97
C PHE A 169 -6.67 14.12 -16.56
N ALA A 170 -7.33 15.16 -16.02
CA ALA A 170 -7.18 15.49 -14.61
C ALA A 170 -8.51 15.90 -13.98
N PHE A 171 -8.67 15.69 -12.68
CA PHE A 171 -9.77 16.30 -11.94
C PHE A 171 -9.47 17.77 -11.62
N ALA A 172 -10.46 18.63 -11.79
CA ALA A 172 -10.37 20.05 -11.50
C ALA A 172 -10.69 20.39 -10.04
N VAL A 173 -11.48 19.55 -9.38
CA VAL A 173 -12.06 19.80 -8.04
C VAL A 173 -12.36 18.48 -7.33
N ASP A 174 -12.53 18.55 -6.01
CA ASP A 174 -13.13 17.45 -5.23
C ASP A 174 -14.58 17.21 -5.68
N TYR A 175 -14.99 15.94 -5.72
CA TYR A 175 -16.31 15.57 -6.25
C TYR A 175 -17.08 14.63 -5.30
N ALA A 176 -18.31 15.02 -4.96
CA ALA A 176 -19.23 14.21 -4.16
C ALA A 176 -20.13 13.35 -5.07
N ALA A 177 -19.68 12.14 -5.39
CA ALA A 177 -20.38 11.20 -6.28
C ALA A 177 -21.66 10.61 -5.67
N GLY A 178 -21.95 10.83 -4.39
CA GLY A 178 -23.21 10.41 -3.77
C GLY A 178 -24.47 10.93 -4.47
N ALA A 179 -24.37 12.08 -5.16
CA ALA A 179 -25.46 12.66 -5.94
C ALA A 179 -25.73 11.92 -7.27
N ASP A 180 -24.79 11.10 -7.75
CA ASP A 180 -24.97 10.32 -9.00
C ASP A 180 -25.85 9.08 -8.81
N GLY A 181 -26.12 8.69 -7.56
CA GLY A 181 -26.78 7.42 -7.27
C GLY A 181 -25.84 6.24 -7.54
N THR A 182 -26.41 5.11 -7.95
CA THR A 182 -25.63 3.87 -8.18
C THR A 182 -25.38 3.66 -9.66
N TYR A 183 -24.10 3.69 -10.05
CA TYR A 183 -23.67 3.28 -11.39
C TYR A 183 -23.92 1.78 -11.60
N LYS A 184 -24.50 1.43 -12.75
CA LYS A 184 -24.78 0.02 -13.13
C LYS A 184 -23.69 -0.62 -13.99
N LEU A 185 -22.75 0.20 -14.46
CA LEU A 185 -21.58 -0.17 -15.24
C LEU A 185 -20.37 0.57 -14.66
N PRO A 186 -19.13 0.10 -14.91
CA PRO A 186 -17.93 0.88 -14.64
C PRO A 186 -18.04 2.26 -15.32
N PRO A 187 -17.97 3.38 -14.58
CA PRO A 187 -18.17 4.71 -15.17
C PRO A 187 -17.19 5.02 -16.29
N VAL A 188 -15.94 4.55 -16.16
CA VAL A 188 -14.91 4.62 -17.22
C VAL A 188 -14.54 3.18 -17.62
N PRO A 189 -15.19 2.57 -18.62
CA PRO A 189 -14.96 1.16 -18.95
C PRO A 189 -13.50 0.82 -19.32
N LEU A 190 -12.79 1.75 -19.95
CA LEU A 190 -11.44 1.54 -20.47
C LEU A 190 -10.59 2.80 -20.37
N LEU A 191 -9.42 2.69 -19.77
CA LEU A 191 -8.37 3.73 -19.78
C LEU A 191 -7.09 3.18 -20.43
N LYS A 192 -6.53 3.93 -21.38
CA LYS A 192 -5.20 3.67 -21.98
C LYS A 192 -4.19 4.76 -21.68
N GLY A 193 -4.67 5.97 -21.39
CA GLY A 193 -3.88 7.17 -21.16
C GLY A 193 -3.65 7.48 -19.69
N THR A 194 -3.38 8.75 -19.40
CA THR A 194 -3.02 9.22 -18.06
C THR A 194 -4.22 9.90 -17.41
N PHE A 195 -4.48 9.58 -16.15
CA PHE A 195 -5.42 10.26 -15.29
C PHE A 195 -4.70 10.73 -14.02
N GLU A 196 -4.76 12.03 -13.77
CA GLU A 196 -4.11 12.75 -12.70
C GLU A 196 -5.18 13.29 -11.74
N GLY A 197 -5.19 12.81 -10.51
CA GLY A 197 -6.17 13.25 -9.51
C GLY A 197 -5.86 14.62 -8.93
N LEU A 198 -4.64 15.14 -9.08
CA LEU A 198 -4.20 16.43 -8.53
C LEU A 198 -4.44 16.60 -7.02
N GLY A 199 -4.45 15.48 -6.27
CA GLY A 199 -4.74 15.47 -4.84
C GLY A 199 -6.23 15.52 -4.50
N HIS A 200 -7.13 15.39 -5.48
CA HIS A 200 -8.57 15.47 -5.25
C HIS A 200 -9.17 14.20 -4.66
N THR A 201 -10.34 14.38 -4.06
CA THR A 201 -11.18 13.30 -3.53
C THR A 201 -12.45 13.13 -4.35
N ILE A 202 -12.77 11.87 -4.69
CA ILE A 202 -14.09 11.41 -5.10
C ILE A 202 -14.75 10.76 -3.89
N ASP A 203 -15.78 11.40 -3.34
CA ASP A 203 -16.49 10.88 -2.18
C ASP A 203 -17.77 10.13 -2.57
N SER A 204 -18.06 9.05 -1.86
CA SER A 204 -19.33 8.32 -1.91
C SER A 204 -19.68 7.74 -3.29
N LEU A 205 -18.69 7.30 -4.07
CA LEU A 205 -18.90 6.57 -5.32
C LEU A 205 -19.64 5.26 -5.06
N LYS A 206 -20.76 5.01 -5.76
CA LYS A 206 -21.52 3.75 -5.65
C LYS A 206 -21.59 3.05 -6.98
N ILE A 207 -21.09 1.82 -7.05
CA ILE A 207 -21.17 0.96 -8.25
C ILE A 207 -21.83 -0.35 -7.85
N GLN A 208 -22.82 -0.78 -8.63
CA GLN A 208 -23.36 -2.12 -8.56
C GLN A 208 -23.46 -2.69 -9.97
N SER A 209 -22.58 -3.60 -10.34
CA SER A 209 -22.46 -4.09 -11.71
C SER A 209 -22.23 -5.60 -11.77
N GLY A 210 -22.68 -6.24 -12.84
CA GLY A 210 -22.35 -7.63 -13.18
C GLY A 210 -21.35 -7.75 -14.33
N GLU A 211 -20.74 -6.62 -14.73
CA GLU A 211 -19.61 -6.61 -15.67
C GLU A 211 -18.41 -7.34 -15.09
N LYS A 212 -17.56 -7.87 -15.97
CA LYS A 212 -16.39 -8.63 -15.52
C LYS A 212 -15.47 -7.81 -14.61
N TYR A 213 -15.13 -6.59 -15.01
CA TYR A 213 -14.21 -5.75 -14.24
C TYR A 213 -14.93 -4.51 -13.75
N VAL A 214 -15.07 -4.38 -12.42
CA VAL A 214 -15.88 -3.36 -11.77
C VAL A 214 -15.02 -2.44 -10.91
N GLY A 215 -15.13 -1.14 -11.18
CA GLY A 215 -14.46 -0.06 -10.45
C GLY A 215 -14.72 1.28 -11.14
N LEU A 216 -14.16 2.38 -10.63
CA LEU A 216 -14.20 3.66 -11.34
C LEU A 216 -13.70 3.48 -12.78
N PHE A 217 -12.59 2.75 -12.93
CA PHE A 217 -12.09 2.23 -14.18
C PHE A 217 -12.42 0.74 -14.31
N GLY A 218 -13.10 0.33 -15.38
CA GLY A 218 -13.30 -1.10 -15.65
C GLY A 218 -11.95 -1.78 -15.89
N GLN A 219 -11.23 -1.34 -16.93
CA GLN A 219 -9.90 -1.84 -17.27
C GLN A 219 -8.92 -0.70 -17.51
N MET A 220 -7.73 -0.79 -16.91
CA MET A 220 -6.56 0.00 -17.26
C MET A 220 -5.61 -0.83 -18.12
N LYS A 221 -5.21 -0.30 -19.29
CA LYS A 221 -4.23 -0.96 -20.19
C LYS A 221 -2.80 -0.64 -19.79
N LYS A 222 -1.83 -1.31 -20.43
CA LYS A 222 -0.40 -1.24 -20.10
C LYS A 222 0.20 0.17 -20.07
N SER A 223 -0.25 1.06 -20.95
CA SER A 223 0.19 2.46 -21.01
C SER A 223 -0.55 3.38 -20.04
N ALA A 224 -1.57 2.89 -19.35
CA ALA A 224 -2.38 3.72 -18.47
C ALA A 224 -1.61 4.08 -17.21
N LEU A 225 -1.78 5.33 -16.77
CA LEU A 225 -1.26 5.83 -15.50
C LEU A 225 -2.41 6.48 -14.76
N VAL A 226 -2.71 6.01 -13.55
CA VAL A 226 -3.64 6.66 -12.63
C VAL A 226 -2.86 7.08 -11.39
N ARG A 227 -2.95 8.34 -10.99
CA ARG A 227 -2.21 8.81 -9.83
C ARG A 227 -2.87 9.93 -9.05
N ASP A 228 -2.43 10.10 -7.80
CA ASP A 228 -2.74 11.24 -6.93
C ASP A 228 -4.25 11.48 -6.73
N ILE A 229 -5.01 10.38 -6.56
CA ILE A 229 -6.47 10.38 -6.41
C ILE A 229 -6.88 9.70 -5.11
N ILE A 230 -7.89 10.27 -4.44
CA ILE A 230 -8.51 9.69 -3.24
C ILE A 230 -9.95 9.31 -3.59
N LEU A 231 -10.34 8.07 -3.28
CA LEU A 231 -11.73 7.62 -3.27
C LEU A 231 -12.13 7.42 -1.82
N SER A 232 -13.04 8.24 -1.29
CA SER A 232 -13.55 8.08 0.07
C SER A 232 -14.97 7.52 0.07
N ASN A 233 -15.27 6.64 1.03
CA ASN A 233 -16.59 6.06 1.22
C ASN A 233 -17.16 5.38 -0.04
N ALA A 234 -16.29 4.84 -0.89
CA ALA A 234 -16.70 4.15 -2.11
C ALA A 234 -17.36 2.82 -1.76
N VAL A 235 -18.48 2.50 -2.42
CA VAL A 235 -19.17 1.21 -2.29
C VAL A 235 -19.24 0.54 -3.65
N VAL A 236 -18.57 -0.60 -3.80
CA VAL A 236 -18.54 -1.38 -5.03
C VAL A 236 -19.09 -2.78 -4.78
N ASP A 237 -20.25 -3.06 -5.36
CA ASP A 237 -20.83 -4.40 -5.46
C ASP A 237 -20.63 -4.93 -6.89
N ALA A 238 -19.68 -5.85 -7.05
CA ALA A 238 -19.32 -6.44 -8.33
C ALA A 238 -20.15 -7.69 -8.69
N ARG A 239 -21.19 -8.06 -7.91
CA ARG A 239 -22.09 -9.20 -8.20
C ARG A 239 -21.36 -10.46 -8.70
N ASN A 240 -20.54 -11.06 -7.84
CA ASN A 240 -19.80 -12.29 -8.13
C ASN A 240 -18.82 -12.14 -9.31
N ARG A 241 -18.27 -10.94 -9.51
CA ARG A 241 -17.21 -10.59 -10.46
C ARG A 241 -16.03 -9.93 -9.76
N GLU A 242 -15.09 -9.44 -10.56
CA GLU A 242 -13.85 -8.80 -10.16
C GLU A 242 -14.09 -7.31 -9.82
N GLY A 243 -14.05 -6.96 -8.53
CA GLY A 243 -14.37 -5.63 -8.01
C GLY A 243 -13.23 -4.94 -7.26
N GLY A 244 -13.01 -3.66 -7.55
CA GLY A 244 -12.18 -2.77 -6.74
C GLY A 244 -12.63 -1.32 -6.81
N ALA A 245 -12.31 -0.51 -5.78
CA ALA A 245 -12.78 0.89 -5.75
C ALA A 245 -12.29 1.68 -6.97
N LEU A 246 -11.01 1.56 -7.28
CA LEU A 246 -10.38 2.29 -8.37
C LEU A 246 -10.48 1.55 -9.69
N ALA A 247 -10.14 0.25 -9.72
CA ALA A 247 -10.19 -0.52 -10.95
C ALA A 247 -10.64 -1.98 -10.76
N GLY A 248 -11.36 -2.52 -11.74
CA GLY A 248 -11.56 -3.97 -11.80
C GLY A 248 -10.28 -4.69 -12.25
N GLN A 249 -9.61 -4.17 -13.29
CA GLN A 249 -8.31 -4.69 -13.72
C GLN A 249 -7.30 -3.56 -13.95
N ASN A 250 -6.10 -3.71 -13.39
CA ASN A 250 -4.94 -2.88 -13.68
C ASN A 250 -3.89 -3.64 -14.51
N SER A 251 -3.63 -3.22 -15.75
CA SER A 251 -2.40 -3.62 -16.48
C SER A 251 -1.37 -2.49 -16.55
N GLY A 252 -1.70 -1.28 -16.07
CA GLY A 252 -0.88 -0.08 -16.16
C GLY A 252 -0.17 0.24 -14.84
N THR A 253 -0.03 1.53 -14.52
CA THR A 253 0.55 2.00 -13.26
C THR A 253 -0.50 2.76 -12.44
N ILE A 254 -0.61 2.39 -11.17
CA ILE A 254 -1.37 3.12 -10.15
C ILE A 254 -0.36 3.63 -9.11
N ARG A 255 -0.36 4.94 -8.84
CA ARG A 255 0.60 5.54 -7.91
C ARG A 255 -0.04 6.61 -7.03
N TYR A 256 0.24 6.64 -5.73
CA TYR A 256 -0.35 7.62 -4.81
C TYR A 256 -1.89 7.63 -4.83
N ALA A 257 -2.51 6.46 -5.06
CA ALA A 257 -3.95 6.32 -5.02
C ALA A 257 -4.40 5.83 -3.64
N SER A 258 -5.53 6.34 -3.16
CA SER A 258 -6.10 5.96 -1.87
C SER A 258 -7.56 5.56 -2.00
N ALA A 259 -7.95 4.40 -1.48
CA ALA A 259 -9.33 4.04 -1.21
C ALA A 259 -9.58 4.08 0.30
N ILE A 260 -10.33 5.05 0.81
CA ILE A 260 -10.50 5.29 2.24
C ILE A 260 -11.93 4.94 2.65
N ALA A 261 -12.08 4.08 3.66
CA ALA A 261 -13.38 3.59 4.12
C ALA A 261 -14.23 3.02 2.96
N ALA A 262 -13.58 2.29 2.04
CA ALA A 262 -14.25 1.67 0.92
C ALA A 262 -14.89 0.34 1.34
N THR A 263 -16.04 0.00 0.76
CA THR A 263 -16.71 -1.29 0.93
C THR A 263 -16.76 -2.00 -0.41
N ILE A 264 -16.07 -3.14 -0.52
CA ILE A 264 -15.96 -3.92 -1.75
C ILE A 264 -16.59 -5.30 -1.54
N THR A 265 -17.52 -5.68 -2.42
CA THR A 265 -18.10 -7.03 -2.48
C THR A 265 -18.04 -7.61 -3.89
N GLY A 266 -17.85 -8.93 -4.01
CA GLY A 266 -17.74 -9.63 -5.28
C GLY A 266 -17.12 -11.03 -5.13
N ALA A 267 -16.80 -11.69 -6.25
CA ALA A 267 -16.13 -12.99 -6.23
C ALA A 267 -14.61 -12.85 -6.04
N ASN A 268 -14.02 -11.80 -6.62
CA ASN A 268 -12.61 -11.44 -6.46
C ASN A 268 -12.57 -9.94 -6.14
N GLY A 269 -12.06 -9.57 -4.97
CA GLY A 269 -12.21 -8.24 -4.41
C GLY A 269 -10.89 -7.67 -3.94
N GLY A 270 -10.58 -6.45 -4.38
CA GLY A 270 -9.47 -5.67 -3.83
C GLY A 270 -9.94 -4.30 -3.37
N GLY A 271 -9.46 -3.81 -2.23
CA GLY A 271 -9.84 -2.47 -1.76
C GLY A 271 -9.54 -1.37 -2.79
N LEU A 272 -8.49 -1.53 -3.60
CA LEU A 272 -8.16 -0.64 -4.70
C LEU A 272 -8.41 -1.28 -6.07
N VAL A 273 -7.93 -2.52 -6.28
CA VAL A 273 -7.99 -3.21 -7.58
C VAL A 273 -8.35 -4.68 -7.43
N ALA A 274 -9.26 -5.24 -8.22
CA ALA A 274 -9.48 -6.69 -8.16
C ALA A 274 -8.27 -7.48 -8.72
N ASP A 275 -7.91 -7.24 -9.98
CA ASP A 275 -6.78 -7.90 -10.65
C ASP A 275 -5.64 -6.92 -10.98
N ASN A 276 -4.47 -7.11 -10.39
CA ASN A 276 -3.27 -6.36 -10.71
C ASN A 276 -2.31 -7.17 -11.60
N TYR A 277 -2.22 -6.82 -12.89
CA TYR A 277 -1.16 -7.25 -13.83
C TYR A 277 -0.08 -6.17 -14.04
N GLY A 278 -0.31 -4.97 -13.51
CA GLY A 278 0.56 -3.81 -13.66
C GLY A 278 1.36 -3.52 -12.40
N THR A 279 1.54 -2.23 -12.11
CA THR A 279 2.19 -1.73 -10.89
C THR A 279 1.19 -0.99 -10.02
N ILE A 280 1.18 -1.30 -8.73
CA ILE A 280 0.55 -0.49 -7.68
C ILE A 280 1.68 -0.03 -6.76
N ASP A 281 1.92 1.27 -6.71
CA ASP A 281 3.02 1.84 -5.95
C ASP A 281 2.56 2.96 -5.03
N GLN A 282 3.11 3.03 -3.81
CA GLN A 282 2.83 4.11 -2.86
C GLN A 282 1.32 4.36 -2.66
N SER A 283 0.52 3.30 -2.67
CA SER A 283 -0.94 3.37 -2.67
C SER A 283 -1.51 2.70 -1.43
N GLN A 284 -2.75 3.05 -1.08
CA GLN A 284 -3.36 2.58 0.16
C GLN A 284 -4.85 2.27 0.06
N SER A 285 -5.29 1.39 0.96
CA SER A 285 -6.72 1.14 1.18
C SER A 285 -7.10 1.01 2.66
N SER A 286 -8.34 1.35 2.98
CA SER A 286 -9.02 1.07 4.25
C SER A 286 -10.51 0.84 4.04
N GLY A 287 -11.19 0.28 5.05
CA GLY A 287 -12.61 -0.09 4.98
C GLY A 287 -12.77 -1.60 5.06
N THR A 288 -13.61 -2.18 4.21
CA THR A 288 -13.93 -3.61 4.24
C THR A 288 -13.94 -4.22 2.84
N VAL A 289 -13.32 -5.39 2.69
CA VAL A 289 -13.38 -6.22 1.49
C VAL A 289 -14.01 -7.56 1.89
N SER A 290 -15.14 -7.91 1.29
CA SER A 290 -15.89 -9.13 1.60
C SER A 290 -16.19 -9.90 0.31
N THR A 291 -15.66 -11.11 0.14
CA THR A 291 -15.85 -11.89 -1.09
C THR A 291 -16.34 -13.31 -0.84
N ASP A 292 -17.12 -13.83 -1.76
CA ASP A 292 -17.87 -15.09 -1.63
C ASP A 292 -17.31 -16.26 -2.47
N TYR A 293 -16.12 -16.12 -3.08
CA TYR A 293 -15.62 -17.20 -3.95
C TYR A 293 -14.11 -17.32 -4.11
N VAL A 294 -13.45 -16.37 -4.79
CA VAL A 294 -12.07 -16.55 -5.26
C VAL A 294 -11.06 -16.01 -4.27
N ALA A 295 -11.04 -14.69 -4.10
CA ALA A 295 -9.97 -14.02 -3.40
C ALA A 295 -10.41 -12.67 -2.84
N ALA A 296 -10.01 -12.38 -1.61
CA ALA A 296 -10.19 -11.10 -0.96
C ALA A 296 -8.83 -10.52 -0.59
N GLY A 297 -8.53 -9.31 -1.09
CA GLY A 297 -7.31 -8.58 -0.77
C GLY A 297 -7.63 -7.20 -0.24
N GLY A 298 -7.01 -6.79 0.87
CA GLY A 298 -7.23 -5.43 1.38
C GLY A 298 -6.84 -4.36 0.35
N LEU A 299 -5.79 -4.57 -0.45
CA LEU A 299 -5.40 -3.68 -1.56
C LEU A 299 -5.75 -4.27 -2.93
N ALA A 300 -5.36 -5.52 -3.18
CA ALA A 300 -5.59 -6.19 -4.46
C ALA A 300 -6.12 -7.62 -4.31
N GLY A 301 -7.21 -8.00 -4.97
CA GLY A 301 -7.72 -9.37 -4.88
C GLY A 301 -6.69 -10.41 -5.36
N SER A 302 -6.19 -10.21 -6.57
CA SER A 302 -5.10 -11.00 -7.17
C SER A 302 -3.96 -10.12 -7.69
N ASN A 303 -2.73 -10.43 -7.30
CA ASN A 303 -1.51 -9.77 -7.75
C ASN A 303 -0.69 -10.66 -8.69
N ASN A 304 -0.66 -10.33 -9.97
CA ASN A 304 0.21 -10.90 -11.01
C ASN A 304 1.37 -9.95 -11.41
N GLY A 305 1.33 -8.71 -10.94
CA GLY A 305 2.30 -7.67 -11.24
C GLY A 305 3.16 -7.30 -10.04
N ILE A 306 3.31 -6.00 -9.81
CA ILE A 306 4.12 -5.45 -8.70
C ILE A 306 3.21 -4.66 -7.77
N ILE A 307 3.30 -4.93 -6.48
CA ILE A 307 2.82 -4.07 -5.40
C ILE A 307 4.05 -3.61 -4.62
N SER A 308 4.32 -2.31 -4.60
CA SER A 308 5.50 -1.73 -3.95
C SER A 308 5.13 -0.58 -3.02
N SER A 309 5.81 -0.48 -1.88
CA SER A 309 5.66 0.65 -0.95
C SER A 309 4.20 0.96 -0.59
N SER A 310 3.33 -0.06 -0.56
CA SER A 310 1.88 0.11 -0.47
C SER A 310 1.33 -0.53 0.79
N ARG A 311 0.10 -0.15 1.17
CA ARG A 311 -0.46 -0.63 2.44
C ARG A 311 -1.95 -0.82 2.43
N SER A 312 -2.44 -1.67 3.33
CA SER A 312 -3.87 -1.75 3.60
C SER A 312 -4.15 -1.81 5.10
N SER A 313 -5.23 -1.16 5.48
CA SER A 313 -5.86 -1.27 6.80
C SER A 313 -7.32 -1.71 6.68
N ALA A 314 -7.69 -2.27 5.53
CA ALA A 314 -9.03 -2.79 5.31
C ALA A 314 -9.19 -4.12 6.02
N ASP A 315 -10.33 -4.29 6.71
CA ASP A 315 -10.73 -5.60 7.21
C ASP A 315 -11.16 -6.48 6.04
N VAL A 316 -10.69 -7.72 6.02
CA VAL A 316 -10.88 -8.67 4.92
C VAL A 316 -11.67 -9.87 5.40
N VAL A 317 -12.76 -10.16 4.71
CA VAL A 317 -13.57 -11.37 4.92
C VAL A 317 -13.60 -12.15 3.60
N GLY A 318 -13.04 -13.35 3.59
CA GLY A 318 -12.99 -14.19 2.39
C GLY A 318 -13.64 -15.56 2.62
N GLU A 319 -14.34 -16.05 1.61
CA GLU A 319 -14.75 -17.45 1.51
C GLU A 319 -13.74 -18.31 0.71
N GLY A 320 -12.80 -17.66 0.02
CA GLY A 320 -11.65 -18.25 -0.67
C GLY A 320 -10.32 -17.75 -0.09
N ASP A 321 -9.35 -17.40 -0.94
CA ASP A 321 -8.04 -16.92 -0.48
C ASP A 321 -8.13 -15.49 0.08
N ALA A 322 -7.82 -15.31 1.37
CA ALA A 322 -7.99 -14.03 2.07
C ALA A 322 -6.65 -13.46 2.53
N GLY A 323 -6.32 -12.24 2.09
CA GLY A 323 -5.09 -11.56 2.48
C GLY A 323 -5.28 -10.11 2.84
N GLY A 324 -4.65 -9.66 3.93
CA GLY A 324 -4.76 -8.25 4.36
C GLY A 324 -4.22 -7.25 3.33
N LEU A 325 -3.30 -7.65 2.44
CA LEU A 325 -2.88 -6.86 1.28
C LEU A 325 -3.37 -7.47 -0.03
N ALA A 326 -3.16 -8.77 -0.23
CA ALA A 326 -3.63 -9.46 -1.43
C ALA A 326 -4.16 -10.87 -1.17
N GLY A 327 -5.27 -11.26 -1.78
CA GLY A 327 -5.76 -12.64 -1.65
C GLY A 327 -4.79 -13.64 -2.27
N ILE A 328 -4.44 -13.42 -3.54
CA ILE A 328 -3.50 -14.27 -4.29
C ILE A 328 -2.28 -13.46 -4.73
N ASN A 329 -1.07 -14.00 -4.54
CA ASN A 329 0.17 -13.41 -5.05
C ASN A 329 0.91 -14.37 -6.01
N ARG A 330 0.95 -14.00 -7.29
CA ARG A 330 1.77 -14.58 -8.37
C ARG A 330 2.93 -13.67 -8.80
N GLY A 331 2.84 -12.40 -8.43
CA GLY A 331 3.83 -11.38 -8.76
C GLY A 331 4.77 -11.07 -7.60
N THR A 332 5.17 -9.80 -7.50
CA THR A 332 6.02 -9.28 -6.41
C THR A 332 5.22 -8.37 -5.50
N ILE A 333 5.36 -8.60 -4.20
CA ILE A 333 4.97 -7.66 -3.14
C ILE A 333 6.26 -7.24 -2.43
N GLN A 334 6.54 -5.94 -2.41
CA GLN A 334 7.73 -5.42 -1.74
C GLN A 334 7.48 -4.16 -0.92
N ASP A 335 8.22 -3.99 0.17
CA ASP A 335 8.20 -2.78 1.00
C ASP A 335 6.77 -2.41 1.46
N SER A 336 5.92 -3.41 1.70
CA SER A 336 4.47 -3.23 1.85
C SER A 336 3.94 -3.77 3.18
N HIS A 337 2.81 -3.22 3.65
CA HIS A 337 2.29 -3.52 4.98
C HIS A 337 0.77 -3.70 5.03
N ALA A 338 0.29 -4.66 5.80
CA ALA A 338 -1.13 -4.84 6.09
C ALA A 338 -1.42 -4.83 7.60
N SER A 339 -2.46 -4.08 8.00
CA SER A 339 -2.85 -3.94 9.41
C SER A 339 -4.32 -4.26 9.69
N GLY A 340 -5.14 -4.49 8.67
CA GLY A 340 -6.55 -4.87 8.83
C GLY A 340 -6.69 -6.33 9.19
N ASN A 341 -7.76 -6.68 9.91
CA ASN A 341 -7.98 -8.05 10.35
C ASN A 341 -8.45 -8.92 9.18
N VAL A 342 -8.06 -10.19 9.18
CA VAL A 342 -8.41 -11.15 8.13
C VAL A 342 -9.24 -12.28 8.73
N ARG A 343 -10.38 -12.57 8.12
CA ARG A 343 -11.26 -13.67 8.53
C ARG A 343 -11.63 -14.54 7.34
N ASP A 344 -11.40 -15.85 7.47
CA ASP A 344 -11.90 -16.87 6.54
C ASP A 344 -13.14 -17.55 7.12
N THR A 345 -14.21 -17.60 6.31
CA THR A 345 -15.54 -18.06 6.76
C THR A 345 -15.97 -19.41 6.22
N LEU A 346 -15.36 -19.96 5.15
CA LEU A 346 -15.86 -21.18 4.49
C LEU A 346 -14.81 -22.22 4.11
N GLY A 347 -13.50 -21.96 4.24
CA GLY A 347 -12.48 -23.03 4.15
C GLY A 347 -12.52 -23.90 2.89
N LEU A 348 -12.84 -23.32 1.73
CA LEU A 348 -12.89 -24.01 0.42
C LEU A 348 -11.49 -24.35 -0.12
N ASN A 349 -10.61 -24.90 0.73
CA ASN A 349 -9.16 -25.10 0.50
C ASN A 349 -8.37 -23.79 0.29
N GLY A 350 -8.92 -22.65 0.70
CA GLY A 350 -8.27 -21.35 0.67
C GLY A 350 -7.28 -21.15 1.83
N GLY A 351 -6.33 -20.24 1.63
CA GLY A 351 -5.44 -19.75 2.68
C GLY A 351 -5.85 -18.36 3.19
N ALA A 352 -5.75 -18.14 4.50
CA ALA A 352 -5.90 -16.82 5.09
C ALA A 352 -4.57 -16.34 5.68
N GLY A 353 -4.08 -15.19 5.21
CA GLY A 353 -2.85 -14.61 5.69
C GLY A 353 -2.96 -13.13 6.01
N GLY A 354 -2.26 -12.67 7.05
CA GLY A 354 -2.29 -11.26 7.43
C GLY A 354 -1.80 -10.31 6.32
N LEU A 355 -0.92 -10.77 5.42
CA LEU A 355 -0.52 -10.04 4.21
C LEU A 355 -1.10 -10.68 2.94
N VAL A 356 -0.91 -11.99 2.78
CA VAL A 356 -1.29 -12.73 1.56
C VAL A 356 -2.06 -14.00 1.90
N GLY A 357 -3.19 -14.26 1.25
CA GLY A 357 -3.90 -15.54 1.40
C GLY A 357 -3.06 -16.71 0.91
N VAL A 358 -2.72 -16.69 -0.38
CA VAL A 358 -1.86 -17.72 -1.01
C VAL A 358 -0.78 -17.13 -1.92
N ILE A 359 0.41 -17.72 -1.88
CA ILE A 359 1.47 -17.50 -2.87
C ILE A 359 1.42 -18.60 -3.92
N PHE A 360 1.45 -18.24 -5.20
CA PHE A 360 1.66 -19.17 -6.32
C PHE A 360 2.87 -18.72 -7.15
N GLY A 361 4.07 -19.16 -6.75
CA GLY A 361 5.34 -18.79 -7.41
C GLY A 361 5.74 -17.31 -7.27
N GLY A 362 5.03 -16.53 -6.43
CA GLY A 362 5.27 -15.11 -6.20
C GLY A 362 6.40 -14.83 -5.19
N THR A 363 6.76 -13.55 -5.08
CA THR A 363 7.77 -13.04 -4.14
C THR A 363 7.14 -12.07 -3.14
N ILE A 364 7.52 -12.21 -1.87
CA ILE A 364 7.27 -11.24 -0.80
C ILE A 364 8.62 -10.80 -0.23
N LEU A 365 8.89 -9.49 -0.28
CA LEU A 365 10.18 -8.92 0.13
C LEU A 365 9.96 -7.72 1.06
N ARG A 366 10.67 -7.65 2.18
CA ARG A 366 10.63 -6.47 3.07
C ARG A 366 9.21 -6.02 3.42
N SER A 367 8.33 -6.97 3.71
CA SER A 367 6.90 -6.69 3.92
C SER A 367 6.43 -7.24 5.26
N SER A 368 5.32 -6.72 5.78
CA SER A 368 4.84 -7.09 7.11
C SER A 368 3.34 -7.08 7.29
N ALA A 369 2.87 -7.84 8.28
CA ALA A 369 1.47 -7.88 8.69
C ALA A 369 1.30 -7.71 10.21
N SER A 370 0.28 -6.98 10.61
CA SER A 370 -0.08 -6.76 12.03
C SER A 370 -1.54 -7.00 12.37
N GLY A 371 -2.41 -7.21 11.39
CA GLY A 371 -3.81 -7.57 11.63
C GLY A 371 -3.94 -9.00 12.14
N ASP A 372 -4.92 -9.24 13.01
CA ASP A 372 -5.22 -10.59 13.49
C ASP A 372 -5.84 -11.43 12.36
N VAL A 373 -5.57 -12.74 12.37
CA VAL A 373 -6.06 -13.70 11.39
C VAL A 373 -6.92 -14.75 12.10
N ALA A 374 -8.14 -14.99 11.62
CA ALA A 374 -9.07 -15.96 12.19
C ALA A 374 -9.75 -16.84 11.13
N GLY A 375 -9.96 -18.12 11.43
CA GLY A 375 -10.78 -19.04 10.63
C GLY A 375 -11.98 -19.59 11.41
N ASP A 376 -13.13 -19.77 10.74
CA ASP A 376 -14.41 -20.01 11.45
C ASP A 376 -14.79 -21.48 11.75
N SER A 377 -14.36 -22.48 10.98
CA SER A 377 -14.54 -23.91 11.36
C SER A 377 -14.06 -24.91 10.31
N GLU A 378 -14.05 -24.53 9.02
CA GLU A 378 -13.66 -25.41 7.92
C GLU A 378 -12.15 -25.35 7.63
N THR A 379 -11.64 -26.35 6.90
CA THR A 379 -10.21 -26.57 6.66
C THR A 379 -9.56 -25.39 5.97
N THR A 380 -8.75 -24.66 6.73
CA THR A 380 -8.07 -23.43 6.32
C THR A 380 -6.61 -23.50 6.73
N ASN A 381 -5.74 -22.97 5.87
CA ASN A 381 -4.35 -22.72 6.20
C ASN A 381 -4.22 -21.27 6.66
N LEU A 382 -3.77 -21.05 7.88
CA LEU A 382 -3.77 -19.73 8.51
C LEU A 382 -2.34 -19.32 8.86
N GLY A 383 -1.91 -18.14 8.39
CA GLY A 383 -0.61 -17.60 8.73
C GLY A 383 -0.65 -16.12 9.07
N GLY A 384 0.19 -15.68 10.01
CA GLY A 384 0.25 -14.26 10.36
C GLY A 384 0.72 -13.38 9.19
N LEU A 385 1.51 -13.92 8.26
CA LEU A 385 1.89 -13.26 7.01
C LEU A 385 1.20 -13.91 5.79
N VAL A 386 1.31 -15.24 5.66
CA VAL A 386 0.86 -15.98 4.48
C VAL A 386 0.03 -17.18 4.90
N GLY A 387 -1.18 -17.35 4.35
CA GLY A 387 -2.00 -18.53 4.64
C GLY A 387 -1.34 -19.80 4.13
N SER A 388 -1.12 -19.89 2.83
CA SER A 388 -0.44 -21.02 2.19
C SER A 388 0.48 -20.60 1.05
N SER A 389 1.38 -21.49 0.65
CA SER A 389 2.17 -21.32 -0.57
C SER A 389 2.13 -22.58 -1.42
N ALA A 390 1.98 -22.39 -2.72
CA ALA A 390 2.11 -23.40 -3.74
C ALA A 390 3.17 -22.98 -4.76
N GLU A 391 3.89 -23.96 -5.30
CA GLU A 391 5.02 -23.76 -6.23
C GLU A 391 6.21 -23.02 -5.58
N ALA A 392 7.33 -22.96 -6.28
CA ALA A 392 8.55 -22.34 -5.77
C ALA A 392 8.44 -20.80 -5.76
N GLY A 393 8.08 -20.23 -4.60
CA GLY A 393 8.07 -18.78 -4.33
C GLY A 393 9.19 -18.34 -3.37
N GLN A 394 9.14 -17.08 -2.93
CA GLN A 394 10.08 -16.51 -1.96
C GLN A 394 9.41 -15.61 -0.92
N ILE A 395 9.80 -15.76 0.35
CA ILE A 395 9.51 -14.83 1.44
C ILE A 395 10.83 -14.40 2.06
N VAL A 396 11.16 -13.12 1.97
CA VAL A 396 12.47 -12.58 2.34
C VAL A 396 12.32 -11.32 3.18
N GLN A 397 13.04 -11.21 4.29
CA GLN A 397 13.08 -10.00 5.12
C GLN A 397 11.67 -9.55 5.55
N SER A 398 10.80 -10.48 5.93
CA SER A 398 9.39 -10.20 6.18
C SER A 398 8.95 -10.71 7.54
N PHE A 399 7.91 -10.10 8.11
CA PHE A 399 7.50 -10.46 9.47
C PHE A 399 6.01 -10.28 9.75
N ALA A 400 5.52 -11.02 10.73
CA ALA A 400 4.14 -10.94 11.21
C ALA A 400 4.05 -10.71 12.72
N THR A 401 3.09 -9.90 13.13
CA THR A 401 2.84 -9.54 14.53
C THR A 401 1.40 -9.80 15.00
N GLY A 402 0.45 -9.92 14.06
CA GLY A 402 -0.94 -10.24 14.39
C GLY A 402 -1.10 -11.67 14.91
N ASN A 403 -2.06 -11.87 15.80
CA ASN A 403 -2.37 -13.19 16.34
C ASN A 403 -3.09 -14.04 15.30
N VAL A 404 -2.89 -15.35 15.36
CA VAL A 404 -3.53 -16.31 14.47
C VAL A 404 -4.39 -17.26 15.28
N LYS A 405 -5.68 -17.34 14.95
CA LYS A 405 -6.66 -18.19 15.61
C LYS A 405 -7.33 -19.13 14.63
N GLY A 406 -7.07 -20.42 14.79
CA GLY A 406 -7.75 -21.49 14.06
C GLY A 406 -9.19 -21.70 14.49
N GLY A 407 -9.96 -22.26 13.56
CA GLY A 407 -11.20 -22.96 13.85
C GLY A 407 -10.92 -24.44 14.18
N ASP A 408 -11.98 -25.19 14.49
CA ASP A 408 -11.88 -26.58 14.98
C ASP A 408 -11.37 -27.59 13.94
N SER A 409 -11.37 -27.24 12.65
CA SER A 409 -10.94 -28.12 11.55
C SER A 409 -9.89 -27.51 10.62
N SER A 410 -9.14 -26.48 11.04
CA SER A 410 -8.02 -25.95 10.22
C SER A 410 -7.01 -27.06 9.84
N ALA A 411 -6.10 -26.83 8.89
CA ALA A 411 -5.09 -27.84 8.55
C ALA A 411 -3.73 -27.51 9.18
N SER A 412 -3.24 -26.30 8.92
CA SER A 412 -1.93 -25.83 9.36
C SER A 412 -2.01 -24.37 9.80
N ILE A 413 -1.48 -24.07 10.98
CA ILE A 413 -1.51 -22.72 11.55
C ILE A 413 -0.09 -22.31 11.96
N GLY A 414 0.40 -21.20 11.39
CA GLY A 414 1.73 -20.68 11.69
C GLY A 414 1.73 -19.20 12.03
N GLY A 415 2.66 -18.75 12.86
CA GLY A 415 2.80 -17.32 13.15
C GLY A 415 3.25 -16.51 11.93
N LEU A 416 4.01 -17.11 11.01
CA LEU A 416 4.41 -16.49 9.74
C LEU A 416 3.62 -17.10 8.57
N VAL A 417 3.74 -18.43 8.37
CA VAL A 417 3.09 -19.13 7.25
C VAL A 417 2.29 -20.32 7.77
N GLY A 418 1.04 -20.47 7.35
CA GLY A 418 0.24 -21.65 7.69
C GLY A 418 0.84 -22.91 7.06
N ASP A 419 0.84 -22.97 5.74
CA ASP A 419 1.35 -24.09 4.94
C ASP A 419 2.43 -23.63 3.95
N ASN A 420 3.67 -24.03 4.20
CA ASN A 420 4.79 -23.80 3.28
C ASN A 420 5.05 -25.01 2.36
N GLY A 421 4.27 -25.15 1.29
CA GLY A 421 4.40 -26.20 0.27
C GLY A 421 5.60 -26.07 -0.70
N GLY A 422 6.73 -25.49 -0.25
CA GLY A 422 7.97 -25.41 -1.04
C GLY A 422 8.48 -24.00 -1.35
N THR A 423 7.94 -22.96 -0.72
CA THR A 423 8.48 -21.59 -0.82
C THR A 423 9.73 -21.44 0.03
N ALA A 424 10.73 -20.74 -0.50
CA ALA A 424 11.95 -20.42 0.24
C ALA A 424 11.69 -19.25 1.20
N ILE A 425 11.94 -19.48 2.49
CA ILE A 425 11.78 -18.47 3.54
C ILE A 425 13.15 -18.09 4.06
N SER A 426 13.46 -16.79 4.08
CA SER A 426 14.71 -16.31 4.64
C SER A 426 14.55 -15.01 5.41
N GLN A 427 15.36 -14.84 6.46
CA GLN A 427 15.51 -13.58 7.18
C GLN A 427 14.14 -13.06 7.68
N SER A 428 13.32 -13.92 8.27
CA SER A 428 11.90 -13.62 8.52
C SER A 428 11.47 -14.07 9.90
N TYR A 429 10.46 -13.42 10.47
CA TYR A 429 10.06 -13.73 11.86
C TYR A 429 8.58 -13.52 12.17
N ALA A 430 8.12 -14.17 13.23
CA ALA A 430 6.76 -14.02 13.73
C ALA A 430 6.73 -13.80 15.24
N THR A 431 5.82 -12.93 15.69
CA THR A 431 5.67 -12.60 17.12
C THR A 431 4.26 -12.80 17.66
N GLY A 432 3.26 -12.90 16.77
CA GLY A 432 1.86 -13.07 17.15
C GLY A 432 1.58 -14.46 17.75
N LYS A 433 0.61 -14.52 18.66
CA LYS A 433 0.19 -15.77 19.29
C LYS A 433 -0.57 -16.66 18.30
N VAL A 434 -0.23 -17.94 18.27
CA VAL A 434 -0.95 -18.99 17.52
C VAL A 434 -1.84 -19.80 18.47
N SER A 435 -3.15 -19.77 18.22
CA SER A 435 -4.17 -20.51 18.96
C SER A 435 -4.90 -21.49 18.05
N ALA A 436 -4.81 -22.77 18.36
CA ALA A 436 -5.36 -23.86 17.57
C ALA A 436 -6.37 -24.67 18.40
N SER A 437 -7.40 -25.26 17.77
CA SER A 437 -8.26 -26.29 18.37
C SER A 437 -8.41 -27.50 17.44
N GLY A 438 -8.24 -28.72 17.96
CA GLY A 438 -8.48 -29.95 17.19
C GLY A 438 -7.23 -30.61 16.58
N LYS A 439 -7.42 -31.38 15.49
CA LYS A 439 -6.37 -32.23 14.87
C LYS A 439 -5.42 -31.44 13.96
N LEU A 440 -4.71 -30.48 14.53
CA LEU A 440 -3.97 -29.45 13.79
C LEU A 440 -2.44 -29.64 13.84
N TYR A 441 -1.74 -29.02 12.88
CA TYR A 441 -0.32 -28.63 13.01
C TYR A 441 -0.25 -27.16 13.38
N ALA A 442 0.40 -26.83 14.51
CA ALA A 442 0.62 -25.46 14.95
C ALA A 442 2.09 -25.19 15.19
N GLY A 443 2.64 -24.13 14.57
CA GLY A 443 4.00 -23.70 14.83
C GLY A 443 4.10 -22.20 15.09
N GLY A 444 5.06 -21.80 15.94
CA GLY A 444 5.31 -20.38 16.20
C GLY A 444 5.72 -19.61 14.93
N LEU A 445 6.41 -20.26 13.98
CA LEU A 445 6.71 -19.72 12.66
C LEU A 445 5.83 -20.37 11.57
N LEU A 446 5.83 -21.70 11.49
CA LEU A 446 5.23 -22.45 10.37
C LEU A 446 4.27 -23.53 10.87
N GLY A 447 3.06 -23.63 10.31
CA GLY A 447 2.18 -24.76 10.62
C GLY A 447 2.74 -26.06 10.01
N PHE A 448 2.91 -26.07 8.69
CA PHE A 448 3.53 -27.13 7.91
C PHE A 448 4.68 -26.58 7.08
N ASN A 449 5.78 -27.34 6.94
CA ASN A 449 6.93 -26.96 6.13
C ASN A 449 7.41 -28.08 5.21
N ASP A 450 7.50 -27.78 3.92
CA ASP A 450 8.15 -28.58 2.86
C ASP A 450 9.16 -27.74 2.06
N GLY A 451 9.54 -26.57 2.58
CA GLY A 451 10.47 -25.64 1.93
C GLY A 451 11.74 -25.37 2.75
N PRO A 452 12.75 -24.72 2.14
CA PRO A 452 13.93 -24.29 2.86
C PRO A 452 13.63 -23.04 3.71
N VAL A 453 14.16 -23.02 4.93
CA VAL A 453 14.05 -21.91 5.88
C VAL A 453 15.44 -21.51 6.36
N ASP A 454 15.81 -20.23 6.21
CA ASP A 454 17.10 -19.71 6.66
C ASP A 454 16.96 -18.44 7.52
N GLN A 455 17.71 -18.34 8.62
CA GLN A 455 17.76 -17.15 9.48
C GLN A 455 16.36 -16.65 9.87
N ALA A 456 15.60 -17.47 10.56
CA ALA A 456 14.23 -17.14 10.93
C ALA A 456 13.96 -17.40 12.41
N TYR A 457 13.01 -16.69 12.99
CA TYR A 457 12.65 -16.93 14.38
C TYR A 457 11.18 -16.68 14.74
N ALA A 458 10.72 -17.33 15.80
CA ALA A 458 9.38 -17.17 16.34
C ALA A 458 9.37 -16.84 17.84
N LEU A 459 8.50 -15.92 18.25
CA LEU A 459 8.25 -15.57 19.66
C LEU A 459 6.88 -16.02 20.16
N GLY A 460 5.89 -16.14 19.26
CA GLY A 460 4.52 -16.45 19.62
C GLY A 460 4.36 -17.85 20.23
N THR A 461 3.45 -17.99 21.20
CA THR A 461 3.00 -19.32 21.66
C THR A 461 2.32 -20.07 20.53
N ALA A 462 2.52 -21.39 20.45
CA ALA A 462 1.71 -22.28 19.64
C ALA A 462 1.09 -23.35 20.54
N GLY A 463 -0.24 -23.43 20.60
CA GLY A 463 -0.91 -24.37 21.51
C GLY A 463 -2.33 -24.75 21.10
N GLY A 464 -2.78 -25.89 21.62
CA GLY A 464 -4.12 -26.46 21.41
C GLY A 464 -4.26 -27.38 20.19
N ALA A 465 -3.17 -27.60 19.44
CA ALA A 465 -3.07 -28.54 18.33
C ALA A 465 -2.53 -29.92 18.76
N THR A 466 -2.81 -30.97 17.97
CA THR A 466 -2.20 -32.31 18.15
C THR A 466 -0.68 -32.26 18.09
N TYR A 467 -0.14 -31.51 17.13
CA TYR A 467 1.30 -31.31 16.97
C TYR A 467 1.60 -29.82 17.07
N SER A 468 2.24 -29.43 18.18
CA SER A 468 2.64 -28.06 18.45
C SER A 468 4.16 -27.97 18.54
N GLY A 469 4.78 -27.07 17.78
CA GLY A 469 6.21 -26.76 17.87
C GLY A 469 6.45 -25.27 18.07
N GLY A 470 7.48 -24.92 18.82
CA GLY A 470 7.86 -23.51 19.03
C GLY A 470 8.27 -22.81 17.73
N PHE A 471 8.73 -23.58 16.75
CA PHE A 471 9.08 -23.11 15.42
C PHE A 471 8.13 -23.65 14.35
N VAL A 472 8.01 -24.97 14.21
CA VAL A 472 7.22 -25.62 13.17
C VAL A 472 6.26 -26.67 13.73
N GLY A 473 5.02 -26.73 13.25
CA GLY A 473 4.08 -27.79 13.62
C GLY A 473 4.51 -29.15 13.06
N TYR A 474 4.68 -29.23 11.75
CA TYR A 474 5.19 -30.41 11.03
C TYR A 474 6.27 -30.02 10.01
N GLU A 475 7.49 -30.52 10.23
CA GLU A 475 8.60 -30.47 9.27
C GLU A 475 8.60 -31.72 8.37
N TYR A 476 8.36 -31.54 7.06
CA TYR A 476 8.37 -32.63 6.10
C TYR A 476 9.78 -33.18 5.85
N LYS A 477 9.89 -34.45 5.45
CA LYS A 477 11.14 -35.22 5.42
C LYS A 477 12.30 -34.58 4.64
N ASP A 478 12.00 -33.82 3.60
CA ASP A 478 12.98 -33.22 2.68
C ASP A 478 13.12 -31.70 2.91
N ALA A 479 12.37 -31.15 3.88
CA ALA A 479 12.47 -29.76 4.29
C ALA A 479 13.77 -29.51 5.05
N THR A 480 14.26 -28.26 4.96
CA THR A 480 15.53 -27.88 5.59
C THR A 480 15.37 -26.57 6.35
N ALA A 481 15.96 -26.53 7.54
CA ALA A 481 16.08 -25.31 8.32
C ALA A 481 17.57 -25.05 8.63
N SER A 482 17.99 -23.80 8.53
CA SER A 482 19.29 -23.31 8.99
C SER A 482 19.09 -22.01 9.78
N ALA A 483 19.79 -21.88 10.90
CA ALA A 483 19.65 -20.73 11.81
C ALA A 483 18.16 -20.43 12.14
N GLY A 484 17.40 -21.49 12.46
CA GLY A 484 16.01 -21.38 12.93
C GLY A 484 15.96 -21.28 14.45
N TYR A 485 15.28 -20.26 14.98
CA TYR A 485 15.20 -20.04 16.43
C TYR A 485 13.77 -19.87 16.93
N TRP A 486 13.49 -20.34 18.14
CA TRP A 486 12.22 -20.05 18.82
C TRP A 486 12.49 -19.69 20.28
N ASP A 487 11.66 -18.78 20.80
CA ASP A 487 11.73 -18.35 22.20
C ASP A 487 11.02 -19.38 23.09
N MET A 488 11.77 -20.04 23.97
CA MET A 488 11.26 -21.09 24.86
C MET A 488 10.37 -20.54 25.97
N ASP A 489 10.65 -19.31 26.41
CA ASP A 489 9.96 -18.71 27.55
C ASP A 489 8.63 -18.12 27.10
N THR A 490 8.61 -17.37 26.00
CA THR A 490 7.37 -16.75 25.50
C THR A 490 6.46 -17.76 24.83
N SER A 491 7.00 -18.81 24.19
CA SER A 491 6.16 -19.82 23.54
C SER A 491 5.55 -20.83 24.52
N GLY A 492 6.19 -21.05 25.67
CA GLY A 492 5.80 -22.05 26.67
C GLY A 492 5.97 -23.51 26.22
N LEU A 493 6.69 -23.75 25.12
CA LEU A 493 6.96 -25.09 24.59
C LEU A 493 8.36 -25.58 24.98
N SER A 494 8.60 -26.88 24.82
CA SER A 494 9.91 -27.51 25.07
C SER A 494 10.54 -28.11 23.80
N LYS A 495 9.87 -27.98 22.65
CA LYS A 495 10.30 -28.53 21.36
C LYS A 495 10.09 -27.52 20.25
N GLY A 496 11.07 -27.44 19.34
CA GLY A 496 10.99 -26.60 18.14
C GLY A 496 10.02 -27.15 17.09
N CYS A 497 9.93 -28.48 16.93
CA CYS A 497 8.96 -29.11 16.03
C CYS A 497 7.94 -29.95 16.79
N GLY A 498 6.69 -29.91 16.35
CA GLY A 498 5.66 -30.84 16.80
C GLY A 498 5.93 -32.26 16.30
N VAL A 499 6.29 -32.39 15.03
CA VAL A 499 6.70 -33.64 14.37
C VAL A 499 7.67 -33.36 13.22
N GLY A 500 8.52 -34.32 12.87
CA GLY A 500 9.53 -34.18 11.82
C GLY A 500 10.95 -33.99 12.38
N ASN A 501 11.87 -33.58 11.51
CA ASN A 501 13.29 -33.41 11.84
C ASN A 501 13.62 -31.96 12.19
N CYS A 502 13.98 -31.69 13.44
CA CYS A 502 14.34 -30.32 13.89
C CYS A 502 15.80 -29.93 13.67
N SER A 503 16.53 -30.60 12.78
CA SER A 503 17.91 -30.22 12.49
C SER A 503 17.98 -28.76 12.01
N GLY A 504 18.86 -27.96 12.62
CA GLY A 504 19.01 -26.53 12.31
C GLY A 504 18.00 -25.60 13.00
N ILE A 505 17.12 -26.14 13.85
CA ILE A 505 16.20 -25.39 14.70
C ILE A 505 16.64 -25.49 16.18
N ALA A 506 16.86 -24.35 16.84
CA ALA A 506 17.29 -24.28 18.24
C ALA A 506 16.32 -23.44 19.09
N GLY A 507 16.07 -23.92 20.31
CA GLY A 507 15.36 -23.12 21.32
C GLY A 507 16.33 -22.20 22.05
N LEU A 508 15.94 -20.94 22.20
CA LEU A 508 16.66 -19.95 23.00
C LEU A 508 15.71 -19.38 24.05
N THR A 509 16.23 -19.03 25.22
CA THR A 509 15.49 -18.27 26.22
C THR A 509 15.27 -16.83 25.75
N ASP A 510 14.29 -16.15 26.35
CA ASP A 510 14.01 -14.73 26.14
C ASP A 510 15.29 -13.90 26.36
N ALA A 511 16.04 -14.21 27.41
CA ALA A 511 17.30 -13.56 27.72
C ALA A 511 18.37 -13.79 26.64
N GLN A 512 18.48 -15.00 26.09
CA GLN A 512 19.44 -15.31 25.03
C GLN A 512 19.10 -14.56 23.75
N LEU A 513 17.83 -14.56 23.33
CA LEU A 513 17.38 -13.85 22.13
C LEU A 513 17.53 -12.33 22.23
N LYS A 514 17.59 -11.76 23.44
CA LYS A 514 17.81 -10.33 23.68
C LYS A 514 19.26 -9.95 23.99
N SER A 515 20.19 -10.92 24.04
CA SER A 515 21.59 -10.71 24.42
C SER A 515 22.55 -10.45 23.25
N GLY A 516 22.07 -10.63 22.02
CA GLY A 516 22.81 -10.44 20.78
C GLY A 516 22.02 -11.00 19.59
N LEU A 517 22.57 -10.85 18.39
CA LEU A 517 22.06 -11.56 17.22
C LEU A 517 22.35 -13.06 17.37
N PRO A 518 21.38 -13.95 17.10
CA PRO A 518 21.61 -15.39 17.07
C PRO A 518 22.68 -15.80 16.06
N ASP A 519 23.34 -16.93 16.30
CA ASP A 519 24.33 -17.46 15.37
C ASP A 519 23.75 -17.62 13.94
N GLY A 520 24.54 -17.27 12.94
CA GLY A 520 24.10 -17.31 11.54
C GLY A 520 23.29 -16.10 11.06
N PHE A 521 22.84 -15.20 11.95
CA PHE A 521 22.17 -13.96 11.53
C PHE A 521 23.19 -12.93 11.04
N ASP A 522 23.00 -12.40 9.82
CA ASP A 522 23.87 -11.38 9.24
C ASP A 522 23.61 -9.99 9.87
N PRO A 523 24.63 -9.33 10.49
CA PRO A 523 24.48 -8.00 11.09
C PRO A 523 24.23 -6.87 10.08
N ASN A 524 24.37 -7.12 8.77
CA ASN A 524 23.96 -6.18 7.72
C ASN A 524 22.47 -6.26 7.40
N ILE A 525 21.80 -7.30 7.88
CA ILE A 525 20.36 -7.56 7.67
C ILE A 525 19.60 -7.32 8.96
N TRP A 526 20.17 -7.79 10.08
CA TRP A 526 19.55 -7.76 11.39
C TRP A 526 20.20 -6.72 12.31
N GLY A 527 19.37 -6.01 13.06
CA GLY A 527 19.76 -5.18 14.19
C GLY A 527 19.13 -5.70 15.48
N GLN A 528 19.58 -5.17 16.62
CA GLN A 528 18.95 -5.41 17.92
C GLN A 528 19.06 -4.14 18.75
N SER A 529 17.95 -3.72 19.36
CA SER A 529 17.88 -2.52 20.18
C SER A 529 16.81 -2.69 21.24
N PRO A 530 17.04 -2.32 22.51
CA PRO A 530 16.00 -2.35 23.55
C PRO A 530 14.74 -1.57 23.17
N ASP A 531 14.88 -0.54 22.32
CA ASP A 531 13.79 0.34 21.92
C ASP A 531 13.00 -0.19 20.71
N ILE A 532 13.51 -1.18 19.97
CA ILE A 532 12.89 -1.69 18.74
C ILE A 532 12.59 -3.17 18.93
N ASN A 533 11.39 -3.60 18.56
CA ASN A 533 10.97 -4.99 18.67
C ASN A 533 11.18 -5.56 20.09
N ASN A 534 11.01 -4.75 21.13
CA ASN A 534 11.19 -5.13 22.53
C ASN A 534 12.55 -5.77 22.86
N GLY A 535 13.63 -5.35 22.20
CA GLY A 535 14.96 -5.91 22.40
C GLY A 535 15.26 -7.18 21.62
N TYR A 536 14.29 -7.73 20.89
CA TYR A 536 14.53 -8.86 19.98
C TYR A 536 15.23 -8.40 18.69
N PRO A 537 15.87 -9.32 17.95
CA PRO A 537 16.39 -9.01 16.62
C PRO A 537 15.31 -8.40 15.73
N TYR A 538 15.65 -7.47 14.86
CA TYR A 538 14.72 -6.87 13.90
C TYR A 538 15.42 -6.62 12.57
N LEU A 539 14.65 -6.49 11.51
CA LEU A 539 15.19 -6.27 10.17
C LEU A 539 15.55 -4.81 9.98
N LEU A 540 16.81 -4.52 9.61
CA LEU A 540 17.29 -3.14 9.38
C LEU A 540 16.55 -2.46 8.23
N ALA A 541 16.24 -3.21 7.18
CA ALA A 541 15.55 -2.71 5.99
C ALA A 541 14.02 -2.64 6.15
N ASN A 542 13.46 -3.25 7.20
CA ASN A 542 12.02 -3.29 7.48
C ASN A 542 11.76 -3.43 9.00
N PRO A 543 12.08 -2.40 9.82
CA PRO A 543 11.88 -2.47 11.26
C PRO A 543 10.39 -2.40 11.61
N PRO A 544 9.94 -3.07 12.69
CA PRO A 544 8.56 -2.97 13.16
C PRO A 544 8.23 -1.54 13.59
N GLN A 545 7.02 -1.08 13.29
CA GLN A 545 6.56 0.24 13.69
C GLN A 545 6.33 0.28 15.19
N GLN A 546 6.97 1.24 15.88
CA GLN A 546 6.70 1.48 17.30
C GLN A 546 5.30 2.07 17.46
N SER A 547 4.48 1.44 18.31
CA SER A 547 3.31 2.11 18.88
C SER A 547 3.81 3.29 19.72
N LYS A 548 3.70 4.51 19.19
CA LYS A 548 3.91 5.71 20.01
C LYS A 548 2.64 6.10 20.75
#